data_AF-A0A7Y5VZY5-F1
#
_entry.id   AF-A0A7Y5VZY5-F1
#
_cell.length_a   1.000
_cell.length_b   1.000
_cell.length_c   1.000
_cell.angle_alpha   90.00
_cell.angle_beta   90.00
_cell.angle_gamma   90.00
#
_symmetry.space_group_name_H-M   'P 1'
#
loop_
_entity.id
_entity.type
_entity.pdbx_description
1 polymer ?
#
loop_
_entity_poly.entity_id
_entity_poly.type
_entity_poly.pdbx_seq_one_letter_code
_entity_poly.pdbx_strand_id
1 'polypeptide(L)'
;MASDRPDLTKRSDRIMTLHPAGKQGVRIERTKYEAMRRAVLRCVPRSAGGVALADLADRVIDALDASVFGPGVGVMWYLITVKQDLEARGEIEQVPGVRPQHLRRPRRRIVP
;
A
#
# COMPACT_ATOMS: atom_id res chain seq x y z
N MET A 1 26.79 -29.11 -24.91
CA MET A 1 26.78 -27.64 -24.69
C MET A 1 25.33 -27.19 -24.70
N ALA A 2 24.72 -27.08 -23.52
CA ALA A 2 23.34 -26.61 -23.41
C ALA A 2 23.36 -25.10 -23.68
N SER A 3 22.74 -24.68 -24.79
CA SER A 3 22.56 -23.27 -25.11
C SER A 3 21.57 -22.66 -24.13
N ASP A 4 22.07 -21.74 -23.29
CA ASP A 4 21.27 -20.78 -22.54
C ASP A 4 20.46 -19.93 -23.54
N ARG A 5 19.20 -20.33 -23.76
CA ARG A 5 18.20 -19.39 -24.26
C ARG A 5 17.73 -18.57 -23.06
N PRO A 6 17.75 -17.24 -23.12
CA PRO A 6 17.13 -16.44 -22.07
C PRO A 6 15.63 -16.79 -21.99
N ASP A 7 15.17 -17.14 -20.79
CA ASP A 7 13.77 -17.42 -20.49
C ASP A 7 12.92 -16.15 -20.70
N LEU A 8 12.09 -16.17 -21.74
CA LEU A 8 11.20 -15.08 -22.17
C LEU A 8 9.89 -15.00 -21.35
N THR A 9 9.76 -15.71 -20.21
CA THR A 9 8.46 -15.86 -19.52
C THR A 9 8.22 -14.96 -18.30
N LYS A 10 9.18 -14.20 -17.78
CA LYS A 10 8.89 -13.28 -16.66
C LYS A 10 8.30 -11.94 -17.13
N ARG A 11 7.11 -11.97 -17.76
CA ARG A 11 6.25 -10.78 -17.83
C ARG A 11 6.05 -10.32 -16.39
N SER A 12 6.71 -9.22 -16.01
CA SER A 12 6.65 -8.71 -14.66
C SER A 12 5.20 -8.34 -14.35
N ASP A 13 4.50 -9.17 -13.58
CA ASP A 13 3.15 -8.87 -13.12
C ASP A 13 3.23 -7.63 -12.24
N ARG A 14 2.66 -6.54 -12.74
CA ARG A 14 2.74 -5.22 -12.14
C ARG A 14 1.38 -4.56 -12.18
N ILE A 15 1.10 -3.79 -11.15
CA ILE A 15 -0.07 -2.93 -11.05
C ILE A 15 0.36 -1.47 -11.24
N MET A 16 -0.45 -0.72 -11.98
CA MET A 16 -0.35 0.74 -12.00
C MET A 16 -1.15 1.29 -10.81
N THR A 17 -0.48 2.00 -9.91
CA THR A 17 -1.17 2.66 -8.81
C THR A 17 -1.89 3.93 -9.24
N LEU A 18 -2.85 4.36 -8.43
CA LEU A 18 -3.52 5.65 -8.54
C LEU A 18 -2.96 6.62 -7.50
N HIS A 19 -3.17 7.92 -7.72
CA HIS A 19 -2.85 8.96 -6.75
C HIS A 19 -4.12 9.80 -6.47
N PRO A 20 -4.44 10.13 -5.22
CA PRO A 20 -5.73 10.76 -4.87
C PRO A 20 -5.86 12.17 -5.44
N ALA A 21 -4.75 12.86 -5.67
CA ALA A 21 -4.70 14.15 -6.36
C ALA A 21 -4.67 14.05 -7.91
N GLY A 22 -4.99 12.89 -8.50
CA GLY A 22 -4.99 12.71 -9.97
C GLY A 22 -3.61 12.69 -10.64
N LYS A 23 -2.52 12.67 -9.86
CA LYS A 23 -1.15 12.56 -10.37
C LYS A 23 -0.89 11.17 -10.96
N GLN A 24 0.11 11.06 -11.82
CA GLN A 24 0.55 9.77 -12.33
C GLN A 24 1.05 8.88 -11.19
N GLY A 25 0.54 7.65 -11.13
CA GLY A 25 1.01 6.63 -10.19
C GLY A 25 2.28 5.93 -10.66
N VAL A 26 2.63 4.86 -9.95
CA VAL A 26 3.85 4.09 -10.16
C VAL A 26 3.49 2.66 -10.53
N ARG A 27 4.25 2.05 -11.45
CA ARG A 27 4.13 0.61 -11.74
C ARG A 27 4.94 -0.20 -10.74
N ILE A 28 4.27 -0.92 -9.86
CA ILE A 28 4.92 -1.77 -8.84
C ILE A 28 4.60 -3.24 -9.06
N GLU A 29 5.52 -4.12 -8.65
CA GLU A 29 5.33 -5.57 -8.71
C GLU A 29 4.11 -5.98 -7.87
N ARG A 30 3.25 -6.84 -8.44
CA ARG A 30 1.93 -7.15 -7.86
C ARG A 30 2.06 -7.81 -6.49
N THR A 31 3.00 -8.72 -6.30
CA THR A 31 3.20 -9.42 -5.02
C THR A 31 3.53 -8.42 -3.91
N LYS A 32 4.44 -7.47 -4.15
CA LYS A 32 4.76 -6.39 -3.22
C LYS A 32 3.59 -5.46 -2.97
N TYR A 33 2.83 -5.10 -4.01
CA TYR A 33 1.61 -4.30 -3.85
C TYR A 33 0.63 -5.00 -2.91
N GLU A 34 0.29 -6.26 -3.19
CA GLU A 34 -0.72 -6.99 -2.43
C GLU A 34 -0.27 -7.27 -1.00
N ALA A 35 1.01 -7.59 -0.79
CA ALA A 35 1.56 -7.74 0.55
C ALA A 35 1.44 -6.43 1.37
N MET A 36 1.83 -5.30 0.78
CA MET A 36 1.73 -3.99 1.41
C MET A 36 0.28 -3.57 1.63
N ARG A 37 -0.59 -3.72 0.63
CA ARG A 37 -2.03 -3.43 0.72
C ARG A 37 -2.63 -4.22 1.87
N ARG A 38 -2.43 -5.53 1.93
CA ARG A 38 -2.94 -6.36 3.04
C ARG A 38 -2.43 -5.88 4.39
N ALA A 39 -1.15 -5.54 4.52
CA ALA A 39 -0.58 -5.02 5.77
C ALA A 39 -1.24 -3.70 6.18
N VAL A 40 -1.27 -2.70 5.31
CA VAL A 40 -1.92 -1.40 5.56
C VAL A 40 -3.38 -1.59 5.97
N LEU A 41 -4.12 -2.41 5.22
CA LEU A 41 -5.54 -2.66 5.44
C LEU A 41 -5.83 -3.36 6.78
N ARG A 42 -4.90 -4.15 7.31
CA ARG A 42 -4.98 -4.73 8.66
C ARG A 42 -4.71 -3.70 9.75
N CYS A 43 -3.75 -2.80 9.53
CA CYS A 43 -3.29 -1.86 10.54
C CYS A 43 -4.13 -0.57 10.61
N VAL A 44 -4.85 -0.22 9.54
CA VAL A 44 -5.75 0.96 9.51
C VAL A 44 -7.09 0.63 10.19
N PRO A 45 -7.45 1.35 11.27
CA PRO A 45 -8.64 1.05 12.06
C PRO A 45 -9.92 1.59 11.38
N ARG A 46 -11.08 1.08 11.85
CA ARG A 46 -12.41 1.62 11.51
C ARG A 46 -12.86 2.74 12.46
N SER A 47 -12.11 3.01 13.53
CA SER A 47 -12.43 4.05 14.51
C SER A 47 -12.35 5.45 13.89
N ALA A 48 -13.17 6.36 14.40
CA ALA A 48 -13.29 7.70 13.83
C ALA A 48 -11.97 8.51 13.89
N GLY A 49 -11.17 8.31 14.94
CA GLY A 49 -9.88 8.99 15.15
C GLY A 49 -8.71 8.46 14.30
N GLY A 50 -8.89 7.32 13.64
CA GLY A 50 -7.86 6.74 12.78
C GLY A 50 -6.58 6.31 13.52
N VAL A 51 -5.49 6.18 12.77
CA VAL A 51 -4.13 5.92 13.23
C VAL A 51 -3.19 6.96 12.62
N ALA A 52 -2.24 7.49 13.39
CA ALA A 52 -1.22 8.39 12.86
C ALA A 52 -0.36 7.68 11.82
N LEU A 53 0.09 8.41 10.78
CA LEU A 53 0.92 7.81 9.72
C LEU A 53 2.22 7.20 10.26
N ALA A 54 2.82 7.80 11.28
CA ALA A 54 4.01 7.27 11.95
C ALA A 54 3.71 5.92 12.62
N ASP A 55 2.70 5.86 13.49
CA ASP A 55 2.29 4.62 14.14
C ASP A 55 1.83 3.55 13.15
N LEU A 56 1.23 3.95 12.02
CA LEU A 56 0.88 3.02 10.95
C LEU A 56 2.13 2.41 10.32
N ALA A 57 3.18 3.19 10.12
CA ALA A 57 4.42 2.70 9.55
C ALA A 57 5.04 1.61 10.41
N ASP A 58 5.13 1.83 11.72
CA ASP A 58 5.67 0.86 12.67
C ASP A 58 4.85 -0.44 12.63
N ARG A 59 3.52 -0.33 12.73
CA ARG A 59 2.61 -1.48 12.67
C ARG A 59 2.70 -2.24 11.35
N VAL A 60 2.92 -1.54 10.24
CA VAL A 60 3.05 -2.16 8.92
C VAL A 60 4.36 -2.91 8.82
N ILE A 61 5.48 -2.34 9.29
CA ILE A 61 6.78 -3.01 9.32
C ILE A 61 6.68 -4.34 10.07
N ASP A 62 6.04 -4.34 11.24
CA ASP A 62 5.85 -5.55 12.05
C ASP A 62 4.93 -6.59 11.39
N ALA A 63 3.98 -6.13 10.55
CA ALA A 63 2.99 -6.98 9.90
C ALA A 63 3.39 -7.45 8.49
N LEU A 64 4.54 -7.01 7.97
CA LEU A 64 5.02 -7.37 6.65
C LEU A 64 5.71 -8.73 6.64
N ASP A 65 5.50 -9.45 5.55
CA ASP A 65 6.19 -10.71 5.31
C ASP A 65 7.64 -10.42 4.88
N ALA A 66 8.59 -10.80 5.72
CA ALA A 66 10.02 -10.64 5.47
C ALA A 66 10.49 -11.42 4.22
N SER A 67 9.77 -12.45 3.79
CA SER A 67 10.07 -13.17 2.53
C SER A 67 9.75 -12.33 1.28
N VAL A 68 8.84 -11.35 1.40
CA VAL A 68 8.46 -10.43 0.31
C VAL A 68 9.27 -9.13 0.40
N PHE A 69 9.50 -8.64 1.61
CA PHE A 69 10.28 -7.44 1.91
C PHE A 69 11.56 -7.83 2.64
N GLY A 70 12.60 -8.15 1.86
CA GLY A 70 13.93 -8.44 2.40
C GLY A 70 14.60 -7.24 3.08
N PRO A 71 15.76 -7.46 3.72
CA PRO A 71 16.52 -6.40 4.38
C PRO A 71 16.91 -5.29 3.39
N GLY A 72 16.88 -4.04 3.86
CA GLY A 72 17.24 -2.86 3.06
C GLY A 72 16.17 -2.40 2.06
N VAL A 73 15.02 -3.07 1.97
CA VAL A 73 13.90 -2.59 1.15
C VAL A 73 13.27 -1.36 1.79
N GLY A 74 13.08 -0.29 1.02
CA GLY A 74 12.45 0.96 1.46
C GLY A 74 10.95 0.81 1.73
N VAL A 75 10.58 0.19 2.86
CA VAL A 75 9.17 -0.06 3.26
C VAL A 75 8.36 1.24 3.26
N MET A 76 8.92 2.35 3.74
CA MET A 76 8.26 3.65 3.75
C MET A 76 7.82 4.11 2.36
N TRP A 77 8.60 3.88 1.31
CA TRP A 77 8.23 4.26 -0.05
C TRP A 77 7.03 3.46 -0.56
N TYR A 78 7.01 2.14 -0.31
CA TYR A 78 5.89 1.28 -0.65
C TYR A 78 4.65 1.66 0.15
N LEU A 79 4.79 1.92 1.46
CA LEU A 79 3.70 2.36 2.32
C LEU A 79 3.05 3.63 1.76
N ILE A 80 3.83 4.68 1.47
CA ILE A 80 3.28 5.92 0.92
C ILE A 80 2.61 5.68 -0.42
N THR A 81 3.26 4.95 -1.34
CA THR A 81 2.71 4.69 -2.68
C THR A 81 1.39 3.93 -2.61
N VAL A 82 1.33 2.87 -1.80
CA VAL A 82 0.12 2.03 -1.66
C VAL A 82 -0.95 2.76 -0.85
N LYS A 83 -0.60 3.52 0.19
CA LYS A 83 -1.54 4.39 0.91
C LYS A 83 -2.24 5.36 -0.04
N GLN A 84 -1.49 6.08 -0.89
CA GLN A 84 -2.08 7.01 -1.85
C GLN A 84 -3.02 6.28 -2.82
N ASP A 85 -2.62 5.11 -3.32
CA ASP A 85 -3.48 4.29 -4.16
C ASP A 85 -4.78 3.86 -3.45
N LEU A 86 -4.69 3.44 -2.19
CA LEU A 86 -5.85 3.06 -1.39
C LEU A 86 -6.78 4.25 -1.09
N GLU A 87 -6.24 5.45 -0.89
CA GLU A 87 -7.04 6.67 -0.80
C GLU A 87 -7.76 6.98 -2.11
N ALA A 88 -7.05 6.90 -3.23
CA ALA A 88 -7.63 7.13 -4.56
C ALA A 88 -8.73 6.11 -4.90
N ARG A 89 -8.59 4.87 -4.40
CA ARG A 89 -9.59 3.81 -4.54
C ARG A 89 -10.71 3.87 -3.50
N GLY A 90 -10.61 4.76 -2.50
CA GLY A 90 -11.58 4.87 -1.42
C GLY A 90 -11.59 3.70 -0.44
N GLU A 91 -10.48 2.97 -0.30
CA GLU A 91 -10.35 1.86 0.65
C GLU A 91 -9.92 2.31 2.06
N ILE A 92 -9.25 3.45 2.12
CA ILE A 92 -8.89 4.19 3.34
C ILE A 92 -9.11 5.68 3.05
N GLU A 93 -9.19 6.48 4.11
CA GLU A 93 -9.32 7.94 4.00
C GLU A 93 -8.50 8.63 5.09
N GLN A 94 -8.10 9.87 4.82
CA GLN A 94 -7.52 10.74 5.83
C GLN A 94 -8.61 11.24 6.77
N VAL A 95 -8.30 11.33 8.06
CA VAL A 95 -9.20 11.96 9.04
C VAL A 95 -9.20 13.48 8.80
N PRO A 96 -10.35 14.11 8.45
CA PRO A 96 -10.39 15.53 8.13
C PRO A 96 -9.96 16.39 9.33
N GLY A 97 -9.17 17.43 9.06
CA GLY A 97 -8.76 18.42 10.08
C GLY A 97 -7.71 17.95 11.08
N VAL A 98 -7.22 16.71 10.99
CA VAL A 98 -6.23 16.15 11.94
C VAL A 98 -4.81 16.29 11.41
N ARG A 99 -3.90 16.80 12.26
CA ARG A 99 -2.46 16.88 12.02
C ARG A 99 -1.69 16.34 13.24
N PRO A 100 -0.64 15.53 13.07
CA PRO A 100 -0.17 14.93 11.82
C PRO A 100 -1.24 14.05 11.16
N GLN A 101 -1.01 13.61 9.92
CA GLN A 101 -2.04 12.89 9.17
C GLN A 101 -2.45 11.59 9.87
N HIS A 102 -3.75 11.41 10.05
CA HIS A 102 -4.34 10.17 10.53
C HIS A 102 -5.12 9.48 9.41
N LEU A 103 -5.10 8.14 9.39
CA LEU A 103 -5.78 7.32 8.41
C LEU A 103 -6.82 6.42 9.07
N ARG A 104 -7.96 6.22 8.40
CA ARG A 104 -9.00 5.30 8.85
C ARG A 104 -9.64 4.59 7.66
N ARG A 105 -10.43 3.56 7.94
CA ARG A 105 -11.36 3.00 6.95
C ARG A 105 -12.51 3.98 6.69
N PRO A 106 -12.99 4.08 5.44
CA PRO A 106 -14.18 4.87 5.16
C PRO A 106 -15.36 4.32 5.95
N ARG A 107 -16.24 5.21 6.41
CA ARG A 107 -17.56 4.79 6.87
C ARG A 107 -18.27 4.18 5.67
N ARG A 108 -18.70 2.93 5.77
CA ARG A 108 -19.42 2.24 4.70
C ARG A 108 -20.57 3.15 4.27
N ARG A 109 -20.49 3.74 3.07
CA ARG A 109 -21.66 4.38 2.46
C ARG A 109 -22.62 3.25 2.17
N ILE A 110 -23.67 3.16 2.97
CA ILE A 110 -24.89 2.49 2.52
C ILE A 110 -25.38 3.41 1.40
N VAL A 111 -25.11 3.02 0.16
CA VAL A 111 -25.80 3.61 -0.98
C VAL A 111 -27.19 2.99 -0.93
N PRO A 112 -28.27 3.78 -0.78
CA PRO A 112 -29.63 3.27 -0.78
C PRO A 112 -29.97 2.58 -2.10
#